data_AF-A0A812U2E9-F1
#
_entry.id   AF-A0A812U2E9-F1
#
_cell.length_a   1.000
_cell.length_b   1.000
_cell.length_c   1.000
_cell.angle_alpha   90.00
_cell.angle_beta   90.00
_cell.angle_gamma   90.00
#
_symmetry.space_group_name_H-M   'P 1'
#
loop_
_entity.id
_entity.type
_entity.pdbx_description
1 polymer ?
#
loop_
_entity_poly.entity_id
_entity_poly.type
_entity_poly.pdbx_seq_one_letter_code
_entity_poly.pdbx_strand_id
1 'polypeptide(L)'
;MALPDQLRNHSVHGYNLAKTLRKWQHVERTCDVLEIWAGVGSVASAARKLSLSAREIELHRVPGTTDDPTNKETEDLMSERGVANALEALMSMKPGGLVMMGPVCSSMVFMNSSRCCRTHDNVWGDETYAPVQEGNHFANCMVLFLMVSDARGLHAVCEQPKGSVLWKLPPVRLALDHLQLTSTLTPRCAFDRKPFGQRFLKVFKLYGPSWILNMCRTCRCPNGKHQALVKTSADGSVTGIHDALAESGAYPKAMGHALVRSWLKGLGAAAPLLNQKGQKRKASSEPAVMKKPAAGSGWKQPPLSL
;
A
#
# COMPACT_ATOMS: atom_id res chain seq x y z
N MET A 1 12.56 17.36 16.88
CA MET A 1 12.92 16.37 17.93
C MET A 1 14.12 15.60 17.42
N ALA A 2 15.12 15.31 18.27
CA ALA A 2 16.24 14.46 17.85
C ALA A 2 15.74 13.04 17.54
N LEU A 3 16.28 12.42 16.48
CA LEU A 3 15.96 11.04 16.13
C LEU A 3 16.49 10.08 17.23
N PRO A 4 15.64 9.27 17.89
CA PRO A 4 16.06 8.26 18.85
C PRO A 4 17.11 7.31 18.27
N ASP A 5 18.10 6.92 19.07
CA ASP A 5 19.21 6.08 18.59
C ASP A 5 18.74 4.71 18.10
N GLN A 6 17.69 4.15 18.70
CA GLN A 6 17.08 2.92 18.24
C GLN A 6 16.55 3.06 16.80
N LEU A 7 15.91 4.18 16.45
CA LEU A 7 15.41 4.44 15.10
C LEU A 7 16.53 4.83 14.13
N ARG A 8 17.55 5.55 14.61
CA ARG A 8 18.75 5.92 13.84
C ARG A 8 19.53 4.68 13.38
N ASN A 9 19.68 3.72 14.28
CA ASN A 9 20.45 2.50 14.07
C ASN A 9 19.58 1.32 13.58
N HIS A 10 18.26 1.49 13.51
CA HIS A 10 17.34 0.49 13.00
C HIS A 10 17.77 0.06 11.59
N SER A 11 17.94 -1.24 11.40
CA SER A 11 18.44 -1.77 10.13
C SER A 11 17.70 -3.03 9.68
N VAL A 12 17.59 -3.18 8.36
CA VAL A 12 17.02 -4.35 7.69
C VAL A 12 17.94 -4.72 6.54
N HIS A 13 18.45 -5.96 6.51
CA HIS A 13 19.48 -6.40 5.55
C HIS A 13 20.65 -5.41 5.41
N GLY A 14 21.10 -4.86 6.55
CA GLY A 14 22.20 -3.89 6.59
C GLY A 14 21.87 -2.52 5.99
N TYR A 15 20.61 -2.23 5.64
CA TYR A 15 20.13 -0.88 5.30
C TYR A 15 19.58 -0.20 6.54
N ASN A 16 20.07 0.99 6.84
CA ASN A 16 19.51 1.92 7.83
C ASN A 16 19.22 3.26 7.15
N LEU A 17 18.63 4.20 7.89
CA LEU A 17 18.24 5.51 7.35
C LEU A 17 19.42 6.21 6.64
N ALA A 18 20.58 6.33 7.30
CA ALA A 18 21.73 7.04 6.74
C ALA A 18 22.29 6.35 5.48
N LYS A 19 22.40 5.01 5.49
CA LYS A 19 22.89 4.25 4.33
C LYS A 19 21.94 4.38 3.15
N THR A 20 20.63 4.29 3.38
CA THR A 20 19.61 4.46 2.34
C THR A 20 19.68 5.84 1.72
N LEU A 21 19.68 6.89 2.55
CA LEU A 21 19.71 8.27 2.07
C LEU A 21 20.93 8.55 1.19
N ARG A 22 22.12 8.06 1.59
CA ARG A 22 23.35 8.20 0.80
C ARG A 22 23.32 7.38 -0.49
N LYS A 23 22.95 6.10 -0.42
CA LYS A 23 23.03 5.17 -1.56
C LYS A 23 22.20 5.64 -2.75
N TRP A 24 21.00 6.17 -2.50
CA TRP A 24 20.06 6.58 -3.55
C TRP A 24 19.82 8.10 -3.58
N GLN A 25 20.80 8.90 -3.14
CA GLN A 25 20.67 10.36 -3.11
C GLN A 25 20.45 11.00 -4.50
N HIS A 26 20.92 10.34 -5.55
CA HIS A 26 20.86 10.82 -6.95
C HIS A 26 19.72 10.21 -7.77
N VAL A 27 18.87 9.37 -7.18
CA VAL A 27 17.72 8.80 -7.89
C VAL A 27 16.76 9.92 -8.28
N GLU A 28 16.33 9.92 -9.55
CA GLU A 28 15.36 10.88 -10.06
C GLU A 28 14.01 10.72 -9.35
N ARG A 29 13.40 11.84 -8.97
CA ARG A 29 12.14 11.86 -8.21
C ARG A 29 10.95 12.01 -9.14
N THR A 30 10.45 10.90 -9.67
CA THR A 30 9.39 10.87 -10.70
C THR A 30 8.08 10.26 -10.22
N CYS A 31 8.05 9.56 -9.08
CA CYS A 31 6.88 8.83 -8.59
C CYS A 31 6.01 9.67 -7.62
N ASP A 32 4.70 9.78 -7.87
CA ASP A 32 3.76 10.50 -6.99
C ASP A 32 3.22 9.60 -5.87
N VAL A 33 2.98 8.31 -6.18
CA VAL A 33 2.35 7.33 -5.28
C VAL A 33 3.09 5.99 -5.29
N LEU A 34 3.48 5.49 -4.12
CA LEU A 34 4.04 4.16 -3.94
C LEU A 34 3.13 3.33 -3.04
N GLU A 35 2.73 2.15 -3.50
CA GLU A 35 1.95 1.18 -2.72
C GLU A 35 2.82 -0.05 -2.46
N ILE A 36 3.22 -0.25 -1.21
CA ILE A 36 4.06 -1.38 -0.76
C ILE A 36 3.17 -2.41 -0.07
N TRP A 37 3.37 -3.69 -0.40
CA TRP A 37 2.42 -4.78 -0.12
C TRP A 37 1.08 -4.49 -0.79
N ALA A 38 1.14 -4.21 -2.09
CA ALA A 38 0.01 -3.62 -2.82
C ALA A 38 -1.20 -4.54 -2.95
N GLY A 39 -1.01 -5.86 -2.83
CA GLY A 39 -2.05 -6.86 -3.09
C GLY A 39 -2.69 -6.66 -4.47
N VAL A 40 -3.88 -6.06 -4.50
CA VAL A 40 -4.63 -5.79 -5.74
C VAL A 40 -4.37 -4.40 -6.35
N GLY A 41 -3.45 -3.61 -5.80
CA GLY A 41 -3.02 -2.33 -6.37
C GLY A 41 -4.09 -1.23 -6.32
N SER A 42 -4.92 -1.21 -5.27
CA SER A 42 -6.09 -0.33 -5.22
C SER A 42 -5.72 1.15 -5.12
N VAL A 43 -4.64 1.48 -4.41
CA VAL A 43 -4.19 2.88 -4.24
C VAL A 43 -3.46 3.35 -5.50
N ALA A 44 -2.54 2.56 -6.02
CA ALA A 44 -1.82 2.88 -7.25
C ALA A 44 -2.77 3.00 -8.46
N SER A 45 -3.74 2.09 -8.59
CA SER A 45 -4.79 2.19 -9.61
C SER A 45 -5.62 3.46 -9.49
N ALA A 46 -5.96 3.87 -8.26
CA ALA A 46 -6.69 5.12 -8.03
C ALA A 46 -5.86 6.37 -8.40
N ALA A 47 -4.56 6.36 -8.12
CA ALA A 47 -3.65 7.44 -8.48
C ALA A 47 -3.50 7.58 -10.01
N ARG A 48 -3.31 6.47 -10.74
CA ARG A 48 -3.19 6.46 -12.20
C ARG A 48 -4.42 7.04 -12.90
N LYS A 49 -5.62 6.82 -12.35
CA LYS A 49 -6.88 7.43 -12.86
C LYS A 49 -6.94 8.94 -12.72
N LEU A 50 -6.10 9.52 -11.88
CA LEU A 50 -5.92 10.97 -11.74
C LEU A 50 -4.66 11.45 -12.49
N SER A 51 -4.12 10.65 -13.40
CA SER A 51 -2.92 10.94 -14.19
C SER A 51 -1.66 11.19 -13.34
N LEU A 52 -1.62 10.62 -12.13
CA LEU A 52 -0.44 10.62 -11.26
C LEU A 52 0.44 9.40 -11.56
N SER A 53 1.76 9.55 -11.44
CA SER A 53 2.67 8.42 -11.56
C SER A 53 2.57 7.54 -10.30
N ALA A 54 2.41 6.23 -10.49
CA ALA A 54 2.27 5.32 -9.37
C ALA A 54 2.98 3.98 -9.60
N ARG A 55 3.60 3.47 -8.53
CA ARG A 55 4.30 2.18 -8.50
C ARG A 55 3.74 1.29 -7.40
N GLU A 56 3.72 -0.01 -7.68
CA GLU A 56 3.37 -1.07 -6.73
C GLU A 56 4.64 -1.87 -6.41
N ILE A 57 4.76 -2.32 -5.17
CA ILE A 57 5.70 -3.36 -4.73
C ILE A 57 4.86 -4.48 -4.14
N GLU A 58 4.82 -5.62 -4.81
CA GLU A 58 4.00 -6.77 -4.43
C GLU A 58 4.66 -8.08 -4.91
N LEU A 59 4.77 -9.05 -4.01
CA LEU A 59 5.49 -10.30 -4.24
C LEU A 59 5.04 -10.98 -5.54
N HIS A 60 3.74 -11.14 -5.72
CA HIS A 60 3.17 -11.86 -6.88
C HIS A 60 2.66 -10.94 -8.00
N ARG A 61 3.20 -9.72 -8.13
CA ARG A 61 2.77 -8.77 -9.17
C ARG A 61 3.07 -9.26 -10.59
N VAL A 62 4.24 -9.83 -10.80
CA VAL A 62 4.67 -10.47 -12.06
C VAL A 62 5.25 -11.85 -11.71
N PRO A 63 4.44 -12.92 -11.78
CA PRO A 63 4.88 -14.27 -11.43
C PRO A 63 6.12 -14.71 -12.19
N GLY A 64 7.08 -15.31 -11.49
CA GLY A 64 8.40 -15.70 -12.00
C GLY A 64 9.40 -14.54 -12.09
N THR A 65 9.01 -13.31 -11.72
CA THR A 65 9.90 -12.14 -11.72
C THR A 65 9.94 -11.46 -10.37
N THR A 66 8.78 -11.04 -9.84
CA THR A 66 8.72 -10.31 -8.58
C THR A 66 8.77 -11.22 -7.35
N ASP A 67 8.42 -12.50 -7.51
CA ASP A 67 8.42 -13.52 -6.46
C ASP A 67 9.65 -14.45 -6.49
N ASP A 68 10.54 -14.29 -7.46
CA ASP A 68 11.83 -14.98 -7.49
C ASP A 68 12.88 -14.13 -6.74
N PRO A 69 13.38 -14.58 -5.57
CA PRO A 69 14.36 -13.80 -4.78
C PRO A 69 15.72 -13.65 -5.48
N THR A 70 15.99 -14.43 -6.53
CA THR A 70 17.23 -14.34 -7.32
C THR A 70 17.12 -13.34 -8.46
N ASN A 71 15.90 -12.94 -8.83
CA ASN A 71 15.66 -11.99 -9.91
C ASN A 71 16.06 -10.57 -9.48
N LYS A 72 16.70 -9.81 -10.39
CA LYS A 72 17.08 -8.41 -10.14
C LYS A 72 15.86 -7.50 -9.88
N GLU A 73 14.71 -7.86 -10.42
CA GLU A 73 13.44 -7.13 -10.32
C GLU A 73 12.53 -7.68 -9.21
N THR A 74 13.06 -8.55 -8.34
CA THR A 74 12.30 -9.11 -7.21
C THR A 74 11.69 -8.02 -6.32
N GLU A 75 10.49 -8.29 -5.86
CA GLU A 75 9.75 -7.49 -4.89
C GLU A 75 9.53 -8.30 -3.59
N ASP A 76 10.22 -9.44 -3.45
CA ASP A 76 10.25 -10.21 -2.21
C ASP A 76 10.96 -9.44 -1.10
N LEU A 77 10.17 -8.84 -0.23
CA LEU A 77 10.64 -8.06 0.91
C LEU A 77 11.29 -8.91 2.02
N MET A 78 11.28 -10.25 1.93
CA MET A 78 12.10 -11.13 2.77
C MET A 78 13.57 -11.21 2.29
N SER A 79 13.85 -10.76 1.07
CA SER A 79 15.18 -10.75 0.48
C SER A 79 15.86 -9.38 0.61
N GLU A 80 17.20 -9.38 0.70
CA GLU A 80 17.97 -8.12 0.66
C GLU A 80 17.70 -7.32 -0.61
N ARG A 81 17.57 -8.00 -1.75
CA ARG A 81 17.33 -7.36 -3.04
C ARG A 81 15.95 -6.72 -3.11
N GLY A 82 14.90 -7.40 -2.66
CA GLY A 82 13.55 -6.84 -2.65
C GLY A 82 13.43 -5.64 -1.71
N VAL A 83 14.06 -5.69 -0.54
CA VAL A 83 14.16 -4.50 0.34
C VAL A 83 14.92 -3.37 -0.34
N ALA A 84 16.04 -3.65 -1.01
CA ALA A 84 16.79 -2.63 -1.75
C ALA A 84 15.96 -2.00 -2.88
N ASN A 85 15.21 -2.80 -3.64
CA ASN A 85 14.34 -2.35 -4.72
C ASN A 85 13.19 -1.48 -4.20
N ALA A 86 12.60 -1.84 -3.05
CA ALA A 86 11.57 -1.04 -2.40
C ALA A 86 12.11 0.30 -1.85
N LEU A 87 13.31 0.31 -1.27
CA LEU A 87 13.98 1.54 -0.83
C LEU A 87 14.33 2.45 -2.01
N GLU A 88 14.77 1.89 -3.13
CA GLU A 88 15.00 2.67 -4.35
C GLU A 88 13.71 3.28 -4.89
N ALA A 89 12.62 2.52 -4.93
CA ALA A 89 11.29 3.02 -5.30
C ALA A 89 10.82 4.13 -4.36
N LEU A 90 11.07 4.01 -3.06
CA LEU A 90 10.77 5.03 -2.07
C LEU A 90 11.59 6.30 -2.31
N MET A 91 12.86 6.15 -2.69
CA MET A 91 13.78 7.24 -2.97
C MET A 91 13.52 7.93 -4.33
N SER A 92 12.76 7.32 -5.23
CA SER A 92 12.28 7.95 -6.48
C SER A 92 10.95 8.71 -6.31
N MET A 93 10.41 8.77 -5.10
CA MET A 93 9.20 9.54 -4.80
C MET A 93 9.45 11.05 -4.84
N LYS A 94 8.48 11.79 -5.39
CA LYS A 94 8.43 13.26 -5.34
C LYS A 94 8.19 13.73 -3.90
N PRO A 95 8.73 14.89 -3.49
CA PRO A 95 8.38 15.52 -2.22
C PRO A 95 6.86 15.62 -2.04
N GLY A 96 6.36 15.31 -0.85
CA GLY A 96 4.92 15.26 -0.55
C GLY A 96 4.17 14.06 -1.14
N GLY A 97 4.86 13.16 -1.85
CA GLY A 97 4.30 11.94 -2.43
C GLY A 97 3.66 11.00 -1.39
N LEU A 98 2.68 10.21 -1.80
CA LEU A 98 1.97 9.26 -0.93
C LEU A 98 2.65 7.89 -0.92
N VAL A 99 2.95 7.38 0.27
CA VAL A 99 3.44 6.01 0.46
C VAL A 99 2.39 5.24 1.26
N MET A 100 1.77 4.23 0.66
CA MET A 100 0.84 3.33 1.36
C MET A 100 1.56 2.03 1.70
N MET A 101 1.45 1.59 2.95
CA MET A 101 2.04 0.35 3.45
C MET A 101 0.99 -0.49 4.17
N GLY A 102 0.77 -1.71 3.71
CA GLY A 102 -0.12 -2.68 4.36
C GLY A 102 0.56 -4.05 4.52
N PRO A 103 1.53 -4.21 5.44
CA PRO A 103 2.26 -5.46 5.57
C PRO A 103 1.34 -6.66 5.85
N VAL A 104 1.80 -7.87 5.53
CA VAL A 104 1.02 -9.09 5.75
C VAL A 104 0.63 -9.22 7.22
N CYS A 105 -0.65 -9.50 7.48
CA CYS A 105 -1.23 -9.48 8.83
C CYS A 105 -1.45 -10.88 9.43
N SER A 106 -1.13 -11.96 8.71
CA SER A 106 -1.48 -13.35 9.06
C SER A 106 -0.96 -13.79 10.44
N SER A 107 0.22 -13.36 10.85
CA SER A 107 0.82 -13.64 12.17
C SER A 107 0.58 -12.54 13.21
N MET A 108 -0.16 -11.49 12.84
CA MET A 108 -0.40 -10.30 13.66
C MET A 108 -1.85 -10.20 14.16
N VAL A 109 -2.72 -11.12 13.73
CA VAL A 109 -4.16 -11.15 14.08
C VAL A 109 -4.49 -12.30 15.04
N PHE A 110 -5.60 -12.14 15.77
CA PHE A 110 -6.04 -13.13 16.76
C PHE A 110 -6.25 -14.54 16.19
N MET A 111 -6.61 -14.66 14.91
CA MET A 111 -6.94 -15.97 14.31
C MET A 111 -5.75 -16.94 14.30
N ASN A 112 -4.52 -16.43 14.34
CA ASN A 112 -3.31 -17.25 14.37
C ASN A 112 -2.59 -17.17 15.73
N SER A 113 -3.22 -16.59 16.76
CA SER A 113 -2.52 -16.31 18.03
C SER A 113 -2.06 -17.57 18.75
N SER A 114 -2.78 -18.68 18.64
CA SER A 114 -2.41 -19.95 19.27
C SER A 114 -1.12 -20.54 18.71
N ARG A 115 -0.83 -20.35 17.42
CA ARG A 115 0.43 -20.79 16.79
C ARG A 115 1.53 -19.75 16.91
N CYS A 116 1.17 -18.47 16.82
CA CYS A 116 2.15 -17.39 16.91
C CYS A 116 2.66 -17.17 18.34
N CYS A 117 1.98 -17.68 19.37
CA CYS A 117 2.34 -17.51 20.79
C CYS A 117 2.56 -16.04 21.21
N ARG A 118 1.93 -15.10 20.49
CA ARG A 118 2.03 -13.67 20.81
C ARG A 118 1.11 -13.35 21.97
N THR A 119 1.67 -12.82 23.05
CA THR A 119 0.94 -12.39 24.24
C THR A 119 1.23 -10.92 24.53
N HIS A 120 0.66 -10.38 25.61
CA HIS A 120 1.04 -9.05 26.10
C HIS A 120 2.52 -8.98 26.47
N ASP A 121 3.04 -10.05 27.09
CA ASP A 121 4.41 -10.10 27.60
C ASP A 121 5.39 -10.68 26.57
N ASN A 122 4.88 -11.42 25.58
CA ASN A 122 5.63 -11.90 24.42
C ASN A 122 5.04 -11.35 23.12
N VAL A 123 5.24 -10.06 22.85
CA VAL A 123 4.72 -9.43 21.63
C VAL A 123 5.40 -9.94 20.35
N TRP A 124 6.61 -10.48 20.45
CA TRP A 124 7.39 -11.01 19.32
C TRP A 124 6.93 -12.41 18.89
N GLY A 125 6.30 -13.17 19.79
CA GLY A 125 5.73 -14.48 19.50
C GLY A 125 6.75 -15.61 19.52
N ASP A 126 6.40 -16.73 18.90
CA ASP A 126 7.30 -17.86 18.67
C ASP A 126 8.15 -17.59 17.41
N GLU A 127 9.39 -17.14 17.61
CA GLU A 127 10.32 -16.82 16.53
C GLU A 127 10.85 -18.05 15.79
N THR A 128 10.48 -19.27 16.18
CA THR A 128 10.74 -20.49 15.39
C THR A 128 9.66 -20.74 14.33
N TYR A 129 8.50 -20.07 14.44
CA TYR A 129 7.40 -20.21 13.50
C TYR A 129 7.54 -19.23 12.33
N ALA A 130 7.66 -19.76 11.10
CA ALA A 130 7.97 -18.94 9.91
C ALA A 130 7.06 -17.70 9.69
N PRO A 131 5.72 -17.77 9.85
CA PRO A 131 4.87 -16.58 9.75
C PRO A 131 5.17 -15.50 10.81
N VAL A 132 5.65 -15.89 12.00
CA VAL A 132 6.08 -14.94 13.03
C VAL A 132 7.37 -14.25 12.60
N GLN A 133 8.34 -15.00 12.07
CA GLN A 133 9.57 -14.44 11.50
C GLN A 133 9.27 -13.44 10.37
N GLU A 134 8.43 -13.83 9.42
CA GLU A 134 7.97 -12.95 8.32
C GLU A 134 7.29 -11.69 8.85
N GLY A 135 6.35 -11.84 9.77
CA GLY A 135 5.62 -10.70 10.34
C GLY A 135 6.54 -9.74 11.11
N ASN A 136 7.49 -10.27 11.89
CA ASN A 136 8.48 -9.46 12.61
C ASN A 136 9.39 -8.72 11.61
N HIS A 137 9.82 -9.41 10.56
CA HIS A 137 10.62 -8.83 9.48
C HIS A 137 9.88 -7.70 8.78
N PHE A 138 8.63 -7.91 8.35
CA PHE A 138 7.83 -6.86 7.70
C PHE A 138 7.53 -5.67 8.62
N ALA A 139 7.35 -5.89 9.92
CA ALA A 139 7.24 -4.80 10.89
C ALA A 139 8.53 -3.96 10.91
N ASN A 140 9.70 -4.59 10.88
CA ASN A 140 10.99 -3.90 10.82
C ASN A 140 11.19 -3.17 9.47
N CYS A 141 10.79 -3.78 8.34
CA CYS A 141 10.77 -3.11 7.04
C CYS A 141 9.90 -1.85 7.07
N MET A 142 8.67 -1.95 7.60
CA MET A 142 7.75 -0.83 7.70
C MET A 142 8.34 0.33 8.52
N VAL A 143 9.02 0.03 9.64
CA VAL A 143 9.72 1.05 10.44
C VAL A 143 10.81 1.75 9.62
N LEU A 144 11.66 1.00 8.90
CA LEU A 144 12.68 1.60 8.04
C LEU A 144 12.05 2.48 6.94
N PHE A 145 10.99 2.00 6.29
CA PHE A 145 10.30 2.75 5.23
C PHE A 145 9.62 4.02 5.78
N LEU A 146 9.03 3.97 6.98
CA LEU A 146 8.51 5.15 7.66
C LEU A 146 9.59 6.19 7.90
N MET A 147 10.74 5.78 8.45
CA MET A 147 11.83 6.70 8.75
C MET A 147 12.43 7.33 7.49
N VAL A 148 12.59 6.55 6.42
CA VAL A 148 13.05 7.05 5.12
C VAL A 148 12.02 7.99 4.51
N SER A 149 10.72 7.67 4.62
CA SER A 149 9.62 8.52 4.14
C SER A 149 9.63 9.89 4.80
N ASP A 150 9.74 9.93 6.13
CA ASP A 150 9.81 11.17 6.90
C ASP A 150 11.02 12.01 6.51
N ALA A 151 12.22 11.42 6.48
CA ALA A 151 13.45 12.11 6.09
C ALA A 151 13.42 12.64 4.65
N ARG A 152 12.52 12.11 3.80
CA ARG A 152 12.31 12.51 2.41
C ARG A 152 11.12 13.44 2.20
N GLY A 153 10.42 13.82 3.27
CA GLY A 153 9.23 14.67 3.22
C GLY A 153 8.06 14.01 2.48
N LEU A 154 7.89 12.69 2.63
CA LEU A 154 6.80 11.93 2.04
C LEU A 154 5.64 11.77 3.04
N HIS A 155 4.43 11.59 2.52
CA HIS A 155 3.24 11.31 3.32
C HIS A 155 3.03 9.79 3.41
N ALA A 156 3.61 9.17 4.43
CA ALA A 156 3.49 7.74 4.65
C ALA A 156 2.24 7.35 5.46
N VAL A 157 1.56 6.30 5.03
CA VAL A 157 0.41 5.70 5.70
C VAL A 157 0.67 4.22 5.93
N CYS A 158 0.47 3.76 7.17
CA CYS A 158 0.55 2.36 7.55
C CYS A 158 -0.84 1.82 7.88
N GLU A 159 -1.12 0.59 7.44
CA GLU A 159 -2.39 -0.10 7.67
C GLU A 159 -2.18 -1.49 8.26
N GLN A 160 -3.04 -1.82 9.21
CA GLN A 160 -3.28 -3.18 9.70
C GLN A 160 -4.73 -3.29 10.20
N PRO A 161 -5.25 -4.51 10.39
CA PRO A 161 -6.48 -4.73 11.15
C PRO A 161 -6.49 -4.01 12.51
N LYS A 162 -7.65 -3.53 12.94
CA LYS A 162 -7.83 -2.76 14.20
C LYS A 162 -7.19 -3.42 15.42
N GLY A 163 -7.33 -4.74 15.54
CA GLY A 163 -6.82 -5.53 16.67
C GLY A 163 -5.41 -6.09 16.48
N SER A 164 -4.68 -5.65 15.45
CA SER A 164 -3.35 -6.19 15.14
C SER A 164 -2.36 -5.92 16.27
N VAL A 165 -1.57 -6.94 16.64
CA VAL A 165 -0.49 -6.81 17.63
C VAL A 165 0.74 -6.09 17.07
N LEU A 166 0.80 -5.87 15.76
CA LEU A 166 1.85 -5.08 15.10
C LEU A 166 1.99 -3.69 15.74
N TRP A 167 0.86 -3.08 16.13
CA TRP A 167 0.84 -1.77 16.81
C TRP A 167 1.47 -1.75 18.21
N LYS A 168 1.71 -2.93 18.79
CA LYS A 168 2.34 -3.10 20.10
C LYS A 168 3.83 -3.42 20.01
N LEU A 169 4.36 -3.71 18.83
CA LEU A 169 5.77 -4.00 18.66
C LEU A 169 6.60 -2.75 19.02
N PRO A 170 7.63 -2.87 19.88
CA PRO A 170 8.42 -1.73 20.34
C PRO A 170 8.96 -0.82 19.23
N PRO A 171 9.59 -1.31 18.14
CA PRO A 171 10.11 -0.42 17.10
C PRO A 171 9.00 0.28 16.32
N VAL A 172 7.85 -0.39 16.11
CA VAL A 172 6.69 0.22 15.45
C VAL A 172 6.15 1.35 16.32
N ARG A 173 5.87 1.08 17.59
CA ARG A 173 5.34 2.09 18.51
C ARG A 173 6.28 3.30 18.62
N LEU A 174 7.58 3.05 18.77
CA LEU A 174 8.59 4.11 18.85
C LEU A 174 8.58 4.99 17.59
N ALA A 175 8.49 4.40 16.39
CA ALA A 175 8.42 5.14 15.14
C ALA A 175 7.12 5.96 15.04
N LEU A 176 5.96 5.36 15.35
CA LEU A 176 4.67 6.05 15.31
C LEU A 176 4.63 7.26 16.26
N ASP A 177 5.16 7.09 17.48
CA ASP A 177 5.21 8.12 18.51
C ASP A 177 6.19 9.24 18.11
N HIS A 178 7.38 8.89 17.62
CA HIS A 178 8.39 9.86 17.18
C HIS A 178 7.89 10.73 16.02
N LEU A 179 7.24 10.10 15.04
CA LEU A 179 6.69 10.76 13.85
C LEU A 179 5.35 11.46 14.13
N GLN A 180 4.79 11.31 15.35
CA GLN A 180 3.52 11.90 15.77
C GLN A 180 2.37 11.59 14.78
N LEU A 181 2.34 10.35 14.27
CA LEU A 181 1.33 9.94 13.30
C LEU A 181 -0.05 9.85 13.96
N THR A 182 -1.04 10.39 13.27
CA THR A 182 -2.44 10.31 13.68
C THR A 182 -3.03 8.98 13.24
N SER A 183 -3.96 8.42 14.03
CA SER A 183 -4.67 7.20 13.66
C SER A 183 -6.17 7.38 13.43
N THR A 184 -6.75 6.54 12.57
CA THR A 184 -8.18 6.47 12.32
C THR A 184 -8.65 5.04 12.06
N LEU A 185 -9.96 4.79 12.21
CA LEU A 185 -10.59 3.50 11.92
C LEU A 185 -11.40 3.59 10.63
N THR A 186 -11.19 2.62 9.74
CA THR A 186 -11.78 2.58 8.41
C THR A 186 -12.42 1.22 8.16
N PRO A 187 -13.72 1.04 8.41
CA PRO A 187 -14.43 -0.18 8.08
C PRO A 187 -14.48 -0.42 6.57
N ARG A 188 -13.99 -1.58 6.10
CA ARG A 188 -14.00 -1.99 4.68
C ARG A 188 -15.38 -1.86 4.05
N CYS A 189 -16.43 -2.24 4.77
CA CYS A 189 -17.82 -2.22 4.29
C CYS A 189 -18.34 -0.81 3.91
N ALA A 190 -17.73 0.26 4.44
CA ALA A 190 -18.10 1.63 4.09
C ALA A 190 -17.66 2.02 2.66
N PHE A 191 -16.73 1.26 2.08
CA PHE A 191 -16.21 1.46 0.72
C PHE A 191 -16.56 0.32 -0.23
N ASP A 192 -17.29 -0.69 0.26
CA ASP A 192 -17.73 -1.82 -0.55
C ASP A 192 -19.03 -1.46 -1.28
N ARG A 193 -19.11 -1.85 -2.56
CA ARG A 193 -20.28 -1.63 -3.41
C ARG A 193 -21.22 -2.84 -3.46
N LYS A 194 -20.82 -3.98 -2.89
CA LYS A 194 -21.71 -5.15 -2.75
C LYS A 194 -22.99 -4.78 -1.99
N PRO A 195 -24.11 -5.49 -2.20
CA PRO A 195 -25.31 -5.33 -1.38
C PRO A 195 -25.04 -5.48 0.12
N PHE A 196 -25.87 -4.86 0.95
CA PHE A 196 -25.80 -5.09 2.40
C PHE A 196 -26.01 -6.58 2.72
N GLY A 197 -25.34 -7.07 3.77
CA GLY A 197 -25.28 -8.50 4.08
C GLY A 197 -24.20 -9.28 3.31
N GLN A 198 -23.74 -8.78 2.16
CA GLN A 198 -22.66 -9.40 1.37
C GLN A 198 -21.28 -8.72 1.55
N ARG A 199 -21.21 -7.70 2.40
CA ARG A 199 -19.97 -6.97 2.70
C ARG A 199 -19.27 -7.58 3.90
N PHE A 200 -17.95 -7.51 3.96
CA PHE A 200 -17.18 -7.91 5.15
C PHE A 200 -17.07 -6.81 6.20
N LEU A 201 -17.22 -7.15 7.48
CA LEU A 201 -16.91 -6.26 8.60
C LEU A 201 -15.43 -6.39 9.00
N LYS A 202 -14.53 -6.00 8.09
CA LYS A 202 -13.11 -5.82 8.43
C LYS A 202 -12.86 -4.35 8.74
N VAL A 203 -12.35 -4.04 9.92
CA VAL A 203 -12.00 -2.67 10.31
C VAL A 203 -10.49 -2.52 10.25
N PHE A 204 -10.03 -1.65 9.36
CA PHE A 204 -8.63 -1.27 9.24
C PHE A 204 -8.32 -0.12 10.21
N LYS A 205 -7.15 -0.16 10.83
CA LYS A 205 -6.56 0.99 11.53
C LYS A 205 -5.47 1.56 10.64
N LEU A 206 -5.58 2.84 10.36
CA LEU A 206 -4.60 3.58 9.56
C LEU A 206 -3.83 4.51 10.48
N TYR A 207 -2.51 4.56 10.33
CA TYR A 207 -1.64 5.60 10.87
C TYR A 207 -1.08 6.44 9.73
N GLY A 208 -1.05 7.76 9.86
CA GLY A 208 -0.48 8.66 8.85
C GLY A 208 -0.53 10.13 9.26
N PRO A 209 -0.23 11.08 8.36
CA PRO A 209 -0.37 12.49 8.65
C PRO A 209 -1.83 12.86 8.99
N SER A 210 -2.05 14.02 9.61
CA SER A 210 -3.36 14.43 10.14
C SER A 210 -4.54 14.32 9.16
N TRP A 211 -4.30 14.51 7.86
CA TRP A 211 -5.32 14.34 6.82
C TRP A 211 -5.91 12.93 6.76
N ILE A 212 -5.24 11.92 7.35
CA ILE A 212 -5.73 10.54 7.42
C ILE A 212 -7.08 10.45 8.14
N LEU A 213 -7.40 11.39 9.04
CA LEU A 213 -8.71 11.47 9.70
C LEU A 213 -9.87 11.56 8.70
N ASN A 214 -9.64 12.07 7.48
CA ASN A 214 -10.63 12.08 6.40
C ASN A 214 -11.06 10.67 5.93
N MET A 215 -10.31 9.63 6.30
CA MET A 215 -10.67 8.23 6.04
C MET A 215 -11.62 7.64 7.09
N CYS A 216 -11.84 8.33 8.23
CA CYS A 216 -12.76 7.86 9.27
C CYS A 216 -14.16 7.63 8.71
N ARG A 217 -14.70 6.42 8.86
CA ARG A 217 -16.06 6.08 8.44
C ARG A 217 -16.74 5.23 9.49
N THR A 218 -18.06 5.32 9.51
CA THR A 218 -18.93 4.41 10.28
C THR A 218 -19.51 3.35 9.37
N CYS A 219 -19.68 2.13 9.91
CA CYS A 219 -20.44 1.10 9.24
C CYS A 219 -21.93 1.52 9.14
N ARG A 220 -22.53 1.37 7.96
CA ARG A 220 -23.95 1.69 7.71
C ARG A 220 -24.77 0.47 7.25
N CYS A 221 -24.24 -0.74 7.42
CA CYS A 221 -24.97 -1.96 7.08
C CYS A 221 -26.15 -2.14 8.03
N PRO A 222 -27.41 -2.30 7.54
CA PRO A 222 -28.58 -2.51 8.37
C PRO A 222 -28.40 -3.67 9.34
N ASN A 223 -28.72 -3.43 10.62
CA ASN A 223 -28.58 -4.40 11.71
C ASN A 223 -27.17 -4.99 11.85
N GLY A 224 -26.14 -4.31 11.34
CA GLY A 224 -24.77 -4.83 11.37
C GLY A 224 -24.56 -6.12 10.58
N LYS A 225 -25.44 -6.44 9.60
CA LYS A 225 -25.33 -7.68 8.81
C LYS A 225 -24.17 -7.63 7.82
N HIS A 226 -23.28 -8.61 7.94
CA HIS A 226 -22.07 -8.76 7.12
C HIS A 226 -21.82 -10.24 6.81
N GLN A 227 -21.05 -10.49 5.77
CA GLN A 227 -20.53 -11.82 5.49
C GLN A 227 -19.48 -12.19 6.54
N ALA A 228 -19.57 -13.42 7.05
CA ALA A 228 -18.64 -13.94 8.03
C ALA A 228 -17.24 -14.15 7.43
N LEU A 229 -16.21 -13.87 8.23
CA LEU A 229 -14.80 -14.16 7.91
C LEU A 229 -14.31 -15.44 8.58
N VAL A 230 -15.08 -15.94 9.55
CA VAL A 230 -14.75 -17.11 10.37
C VAL A 230 -15.99 -17.99 10.49
N LYS A 231 -15.76 -19.28 10.71
CA LYS A 231 -16.77 -20.25 11.15
C LYS A 231 -16.45 -20.63 12.58
N THR A 232 -17.50 -20.80 13.38
CA THR A 232 -17.40 -21.33 14.74
C THR A 232 -17.97 -22.73 14.74
N SER A 233 -17.16 -23.70 15.17
CA SER A 233 -17.57 -25.09 15.32
C SER A 233 -18.42 -25.30 16.58
N ALA A 234 -19.05 -26.47 16.72
CA ALA A 234 -19.87 -26.80 17.87
C ALA A 234 -19.10 -26.79 19.21
N ASP A 235 -17.79 -27.06 19.17
CA ASP A 235 -16.88 -27.02 20.32
C ASP A 235 -16.39 -25.59 20.67
N GLY A 236 -16.86 -24.57 19.96
CA GLY A 236 -16.43 -23.18 20.13
C GLY A 236 -15.13 -22.82 19.41
N SER A 237 -14.47 -23.76 18.71
CA SER A 237 -13.28 -23.46 17.92
C SER A 237 -13.63 -22.51 16.74
N VAL A 238 -12.74 -21.55 16.49
CA VAL A 238 -12.92 -20.53 15.43
C VAL A 238 -11.91 -20.77 14.32
N THR A 239 -12.40 -20.98 13.10
CA THR A 239 -11.55 -21.19 11.91
C THR A 239 -11.85 -20.15 10.85
N GLY A 240 -10.81 -19.60 10.22
CA GLY A 240 -10.94 -18.66 9.11
C GLY A 240 -11.58 -19.27 7.87
N ILE A 241 -12.45 -18.51 7.19
CA ILE A 241 -12.96 -18.86 5.86
C ILE A 241 -11.94 -18.33 4.84
N HIS A 242 -11.09 -19.22 4.31
CA HIS A 242 -9.93 -18.87 3.48
C HIS A 242 -10.24 -17.82 2.40
N ASP A 243 -11.20 -18.08 1.52
CA ASP A 243 -11.51 -17.18 0.40
C ASP A 243 -12.07 -15.83 0.86
N ALA A 244 -12.90 -15.84 1.91
CA ALA A 244 -13.43 -14.61 2.49
C ALA A 244 -12.31 -13.79 3.16
N LEU A 245 -11.35 -14.45 3.81
CA LEU A 245 -10.19 -13.81 4.41
C LEU A 245 -9.29 -13.18 3.33
N ALA A 246 -8.99 -13.92 2.27
CA ALA A 246 -8.23 -13.43 1.12
C ALA A 246 -8.92 -12.20 0.48
N GLU A 247 -10.21 -12.30 0.17
CA GLU A 247 -10.96 -11.19 -0.44
C GLU A 247 -11.08 -9.98 0.50
N SER A 248 -11.26 -10.21 1.80
CA SER A 248 -11.31 -9.15 2.80
C SER A 248 -9.95 -8.47 3.02
N GLY A 249 -8.85 -9.15 2.68
CA GLY A 249 -7.49 -8.61 2.65
C GLY A 249 -7.34 -7.48 1.65
N ALA A 250 -7.95 -7.62 0.47
CA ALA A 250 -7.90 -6.62 -0.58
C ALA A 250 -8.72 -5.36 -0.22
N TYR A 251 -8.11 -4.19 -0.44
CA TYR A 251 -8.81 -2.92 -0.33
C TYR A 251 -9.88 -2.80 -1.43
N PRO A 252 -11.11 -2.37 -1.09
CA PRO A 252 -12.08 -2.00 -2.11
C PRO A 252 -11.54 -0.85 -2.95
N LYS A 253 -11.77 -0.89 -4.28
CA LYS A 253 -11.34 0.19 -5.20
C LYS A 253 -11.78 1.59 -4.72
N ALA A 254 -12.97 1.71 -4.13
CA ALA A 254 -13.45 3.00 -3.63
C ALA A 254 -12.65 3.52 -2.41
N MET A 255 -12.07 2.63 -1.60
CA MET A 255 -11.18 3.00 -0.51
C MET A 255 -9.87 3.58 -1.05
N GLY A 256 -9.28 2.95 -2.08
CA GLY A 256 -8.11 3.50 -2.78
C GLY A 256 -8.34 4.92 -3.30
N HIS A 257 -9.47 5.16 -3.99
CA HIS A 257 -9.82 6.52 -4.44
C HIS A 257 -10.01 7.51 -3.29
N ALA A 258 -10.65 7.08 -2.20
CA ALA A 258 -10.86 7.95 -1.04
C ALA A 258 -9.54 8.33 -0.37
N LEU A 259 -8.58 7.39 -0.29
CA LEU A 259 -7.26 7.64 0.28
C LEU A 259 -6.49 8.66 -0.56
N VAL A 260 -6.37 8.43 -1.88
CA VAL A 260 -5.66 9.35 -2.79
C VAL A 260 -6.29 10.75 -2.78
N ARG A 261 -7.63 10.84 -2.78
CA ARG A 261 -8.33 12.13 -2.67
C ARG A 261 -8.09 12.83 -1.33
N SER A 262 -8.06 12.07 -0.24
CA SER A 262 -7.79 12.61 1.10
C SER A 262 -6.37 13.15 1.20
N TRP A 263 -5.40 12.43 0.62
CA TRP A 263 -4.02 12.88 0.51
C TRP A 263 -3.90 14.16 -0.33
N LEU A 264 -4.46 14.20 -1.54
CA LEU A 264 -4.45 15.39 -2.39
C LEU A 264 -5.12 16.60 -1.71
N LYS A 265 -6.23 16.39 -1.01
CA LYS A 265 -6.88 17.44 -0.20
C LYS A 265 -5.97 17.90 0.94
N GLY A 266 -5.27 16.97 1.59
CA GLY A 266 -4.28 17.26 2.63
C GLY A 266 -3.11 18.08 2.11
N LEU A 267 -2.65 17.81 0.87
CA LEU A 267 -1.70 18.68 0.17
C LEU A 267 -2.34 20.05 -0.12
N GLY A 268 -3.64 20.11 -0.42
CA GLY A 268 -4.43 21.30 -0.81
C GLY A 268 -4.82 22.32 0.28
N ALA A 269 -4.25 22.26 1.47
CA ALA A 269 -4.05 23.43 2.34
C ALA A 269 -2.65 24.08 2.14
N ALA A 270 -1.82 23.50 1.25
CA ALA A 270 -0.47 23.94 0.88
C ALA A 270 -0.14 23.70 -0.62
N ALA A 271 -1.12 23.45 -1.50
CA ALA A 271 -0.87 23.01 -2.88
C ALA A 271 -1.10 24.10 -3.95
N PRO A 272 -0.05 24.82 -4.35
CA PRO A 272 0.06 25.25 -5.72
C PRO A 272 1.26 24.57 -6.38
N LEU A 273 1.23 23.24 -6.58
CA LEU A 273 2.29 22.53 -7.32
C LEU A 273 1.82 21.46 -8.32
N LEU A 274 0.52 21.32 -8.57
CA LEU A 274 0.02 20.40 -9.62
C LEU A 274 -0.33 21.09 -10.94
N ASN A 275 -0.01 22.38 -11.12
CA ASN A 275 -0.37 23.12 -12.34
C ASN A 275 0.74 24.06 -12.86
N GLN A 276 1.87 23.47 -13.32
CA GLN A 276 2.77 24.05 -14.34
C GLN A 276 3.42 22.83 -15.04
N LYS A 277 3.34 22.55 -16.34
CA LYS A 277 3.13 23.36 -17.54
C LYS A 277 2.27 22.57 -18.54
N GLY A 278 1.07 23.05 -18.81
CA GLY A 278 0.35 22.84 -20.06
C GLY A 278 0.26 24.17 -20.81
N GLN A 279 1.40 24.81 -21.10
CA GLN A 279 1.40 25.96 -22.00
C GLN A 279 0.99 25.47 -23.38
N LYS A 280 -0.25 25.83 -23.75
CA LYS A 280 -0.82 25.74 -25.09
C LYS A 280 0.25 26.02 -26.14
N ARG A 281 0.64 24.99 -26.90
CA ARG A 281 1.20 25.22 -28.23
C ARG A 281 0.14 25.98 -29.03
N LYS A 282 0.43 27.23 -29.37
CA LYS A 282 -0.32 28.00 -30.37
C LYS A 282 -0.34 27.16 -31.65
N ALA A 283 -1.53 26.87 -32.16
CA ALA A 283 -1.70 26.32 -33.49
C ALA A 283 -1.16 27.35 -34.49
N SER A 284 -0.09 27.01 -35.20
CA SER A 284 0.31 27.73 -36.40
C SER A 284 -0.58 27.26 -37.55
N SER A 285 -1.37 28.20 -38.05
CA SER A 285 -2.14 28.11 -39.29
C SER A 285 -1.23 28.10 -40.50
N GLU A 286 -1.40 27.14 -41.40
CA GLU A 286 -1.11 27.28 -42.84
C GLU A 286 -1.72 26.09 -43.63
N PRO A 287 -1.94 26.21 -44.96
CA PRO A 287 -3.30 26.28 -45.50
C PRO A 287 -3.72 25.06 -46.32
N ALA A 288 -5.02 25.00 -46.57
CA ALA A 288 -5.70 23.98 -47.35
C ALA A 288 -5.16 23.84 -48.78
N VAL A 289 -4.92 22.60 -49.21
CA VAL A 289 -4.77 22.23 -50.62
C VAL A 289 -5.86 21.22 -50.99
N MET A 290 -6.46 21.48 -52.16
CA MET A 290 -7.66 20.92 -52.75
C MET A 290 -7.69 19.39 -52.91
N LYS A 291 -8.91 18.85 -52.81
CA LYS A 291 -9.34 17.49 -53.16
C LYS A 291 -9.37 17.24 -54.67
N LYS A 292 -9.14 15.98 -55.08
CA LYS A 292 -10.05 15.03 -55.80
C LYS A 292 -9.25 14.00 -56.65
N PRO A 293 -9.84 12.89 -57.17
CA PRO A 293 -10.70 11.90 -56.50
C PRO A 293 -10.39 10.42 -56.89
N ALA A 294 -10.95 9.50 -56.09
CA ALA A 294 -11.42 8.12 -56.32
C ALA A 294 -10.92 7.20 -57.47
N ALA A 295 -10.49 6.00 -57.06
CA ALA A 295 -10.80 4.68 -57.64
C ALA A 295 -10.49 3.66 -56.50
N GLY A 296 -11.23 2.61 -56.16
CA GLY A 296 -12.24 1.82 -56.84
C GLY A 296 -11.92 0.35 -56.53
N SER A 297 -12.93 -0.43 -56.12
CA SER A 297 -12.90 -1.88 -55.84
C SER A 297 -12.09 -2.31 -54.59
N GLY A 298 -12.52 -3.22 -53.73
CA GLY A 298 -13.52 -4.28 -53.84
C GLY A 298 -12.95 -5.53 -53.16
N TRP A 299 -13.82 -6.29 -52.50
CA TRP A 299 -13.65 -7.67 -52.03
C TRP A 299 -13.27 -7.93 -50.57
N LYS A 300 -14.09 -8.82 -50.01
CA LYS A 300 -14.19 -9.32 -48.64
C LYS A 300 -13.55 -10.71 -48.54
N GLN A 301 -13.02 -11.00 -47.34
CA GLN A 301 -13.09 -12.27 -46.59
C GLN A 301 -12.20 -13.47 -47.00
N PRO A 302 -12.01 -14.50 -46.12
CA PRO A 302 -12.04 -14.60 -44.64
C PRO A 302 -10.81 -15.42 -44.08
N PRO A 303 -10.79 -15.96 -42.83
CA PRO A 303 -9.57 -16.35 -42.12
C PRO A 303 -9.16 -17.81 -42.34
N LEU A 304 -7.89 -18.12 -42.05
CA LEU A 304 -7.41 -19.48 -41.86
C LEU A 304 -7.04 -19.70 -40.38
N SER A 305 -7.83 -20.57 -39.75
CA SER A 305 -7.52 -21.29 -38.54
C SER A 305 -6.61 -22.47 -38.84
N LEU A 306 -5.59 -22.68 -38.00
CA LEU A 306 -5.22 -23.95 -37.37
C LEU A 306 -4.46 -23.61 -36.08
#